data_AF-A0A9P2TCP1-F1
#
_entry.id   AF-A0A9P2TCP1-F1
#
_cell.length_a   1.000
_cell.length_b   1.000
_cell.length_c   1.000
_cell.angle_alpha   90.00
_cell.angle_beta   90.00
_cell.angle_gamma   90.00
#
_symmetry.space_group_name_H-M   'P 1'
#
loop_
_entity.id
_entity.type
_entity.pdbx_description
1 polymer ?
#
loop_
_entity_poly.entity_id
_entity_poly.type
_entity_poly.pdbx_seq_one_letter_code
_entity_poly.pdbx_strand_id
1 'polypeptide(L)'
;MPDYEFIFVVDGITLDDHAAVNALTDELDAVLSCSHGVHRMTVSGSGPDAVTAAGSVVARARALVPGMRILRLDPDLVGVSDIAERTGRSRQNVTQWIHGQRRDGVPFPAPEGTVGRSLVWLWSDVNAWLRGIGLDDGEDRPTRDEATEINWLLRHGVPPVHVNVDVDFDVLPGREDTQRIAALLVEHARMTPRFIEYLLRHPQVRDARGRSTVVVCSPEHLAADVFARLRAYGRPVVVATITTGVFAQVISASRRPGSTPVELPPGATVRDWIGLIALYPDREFSVGSDDLGAIGESDPLEFASR
;
A
#
# COMPACT_ATOMS: atom_id res chain seq x y z
N MET A 1 -3.64 13.58 -14.85
CA MET A 1 -3.47 12.81 -13.60
C MET A 1 -4.77 12.98 -12.84
N PRO A 2 -5.28 11.95 -12.14
CA PRO A 2 -6.48 12.11 -11.31
C PRO A 2 -6.22 13.15 -10.22
N ASP A 3 -7.30 13.85 -9.85
CA ASP A 3 -7.31 14.86 -8.82
C ASP A 3 -8.22 14.40 -7.70
N TYR A 4 -7.77 14.51 -6.45
CA TYR A 4 -8.46 13.97 -5.28
C TYR A 4 -8.78 15.07 -4.30
N GLU A 5 -10.00 15.06 -3.76
CA GLU A 5 -10.40 15.95 -2.68
C GLU A 5 -10.05 15.34 -1.32
N PHE A 6 -9.42 16.13 -0.45
CA PHE A 6 -9.09 15.74 0.92
C PHE A 6 -9.68 16.73 1.91
N ILE A 7 -10.18 16.19 3.02
CA ILE A 7 -10.51 16.98 4.20
C ILE A 7 -9.58 16.51 5.31
N PHE A 8 -8.65 17.36 5.73
CA PHE A 8 -7.74 17.06 6.82
C PHE A 8 -8.21 17.72 8.11
N VAL A 9 -8.17 16.98 9.23
CA VAL A 9 -8.27 17.57 10.56
C VAL A 9 -6.90 18.13 10.93
N VAL A 10 -6.85 19.43 11.22
CA VAL A 10 -5.61 20.16 11.50
C VAL A 10 -5.64 20.78 12.90
N ASP A 11 -4.46 21.09 13.42
CA ASP A 11 -4.26 21.77 14.70
C ASP A 11 -3.03 22.70 14.63
N GLY A 12 -2.85 23.59 15.61
CA GLY A 12 -1.77 24.57 15.62
C GLY A 12 -1.97 25.71 14.60
N ILE A 13 -3.20 25.88 14.11
CA ILE A 13 -3.60 26.95 13.20
C ILE A 13 -4.94 27.55 13.64
N THR A 14 -5.11 28.85 13.44
CA THR A 14 -6.34 29.60 13.75
C THR A 14 -6.80 30.34 12.49
N LEU A 15 -8.12 30.56 12.36
CA LEU A 15 -8.69 31.33 11.25
C LEU A 15 -8.32 32.83 11.31
N ASP A 16 -7.85 33.32 12.46
CA ASP A 16 -7.40 34.69 12.65
C ASP A 16 -5.94 34.90 12.18
N ASP A 17 -5.19 33.81 11.94
CA ASP A 17 -3.87 33.89 11.32
C ASP A 17 -4.00 34.06 9.81
N HIS A 18 -4.36 35.27 9.39
CA HIS A 18 -4.59 35.60 7.98
C HIS A 18 -3.38 35.32 7.09
N ALA A 19 -2.16 35.41 7.62
CA ALA A 19 -0.96 35.10 6.84
C ALA A 19 -0.88 33.60 6.52
N ALA A 20 -1.12 32.74 7.51
CA ALA A 20 -1.15 31.30 7.30
C ALA A 20 -2.33 30.86 6.42
N VAL A 21 -3.53 31.44 6.65
CA VAL A 21 -4.73 31.15 5.86
C VAL A 21 -4.50 31.52 4.39
N ASN A 22 -4.03 32.74 4.11
CA ASN A 22 -3.78 33.20 2.74
C ASN A 22 -2.71 32.36 2.05
N ALA A 23 -1.62 32.00 2.74
CA ALA A 23 -0.59 31.14 2.15
C ALA A 23 -1.14 29.77 1.72
N LEU A 24 -2.05 29.18 2.52
CA LEU A 24 -2.69 27.91 2.17
C LEU A 24 -3.69 28.07 1.02
N THR A 25 -4.49 29.13 1.02
CA THR A 25 -5.44 29.40 -0.07
C THR A 25 -4.74 29.73 -1.38
N ASP A 26 -3.73 30.60 -1.38
CA ASP A 26 -3.08 31.06 -2.60
C ASP A 26 -2.23 29.96 -3.26
N GLU A 27 -1.56 29.12 -2.46
CA GLU A 27 -0.61 28.12 -2.98
C GLU A 27 -1.23 26.72 -3.16
N LEU A 28 -2.26 26.38 -2.38
CA LEU A 28 -2.89 25.06 -2.41
C LEU A 28 -4.37 25.08 -2.79
N ASP A 29 -4.97 26.26 -3.01
CA ASP A 29 -6.43 26.41 -3.12
C ASP A 29 -7.16 25.78 -1.92
N ALA A 30 -6.50 25.81 -0.75
CA ALA A 30 -7.01 25.18 0.44
C ALA A 30 -7.98 26.10 1.18
N VAL A 31 -9.07 25.51 1.65
CA VAL A 31 -10.10 26.19 2.46
C VAL A 31 -10.02 25.70 3.90
N LEU A 32 -9.75 26.62 4.82
CA LEU A 32 -9.79 26.35 6.25
C LEU A 32 -11.18 26.62 6.83
N SER A 33 -11.66 25.70 7.65
CA SER A 33 -12.91 25.85 8.39
C SER A 33 -12.73 25.43 9.85
N CYS A 34 -13.54 25.97 10.74
CA CYS A 34 -13.61 25.53 12.13
C CYS A 34 -15.06 25.31 12.52
N SER A 35 -15.37 24.11 13.00
CA SER A 35 -16.71 23.79 13.50
C SER A 35 -16.58 22.99 14.79
N HIS A 36 -17.31 23.42 15.82
CA HIS A 36 -17.26 22.86 17.18
C HIS A 36 -15.82 22.75 17.74
N GLY A 37 -14.96 23.73 17.43
CA GLY A 37 -13.56 23.75 17.87
C GLY A 37 -12.63 22.79 17.11
N VAL A 38 -13.11 22.12 16.06
CA VAL A 38 -12.30 21.26 15.20
C VAL A 38 -11.97 22.03 13.92
N HIS A 39 -10.68 22.28 13.71
CA HIS A 39 -10.17 22.89 12.49
C HIS A 39 -10.02 21.84 11.38
N ARG A 40 -10.45 22.19 10.18
CA ARG A 40 -10.35 21.36 8.98
C ARG A 40 -9.76 22.15 7.83
N MET A 41 -8.97 21.49 7.01
CA MET A 41 -8.43 22.00 5.75
C MET A 41 -8.98 21.13 4.62
N THR A 42 -9.82 21.71 3.77
CA THR A 42 -10.28 21.08 2.53
C THR A 42 -9.35 21.52 1.40
N VAL A 43 -8.87 20.57 0.60
CA VAL A 43 -7.86 20.82 -0.42
C VAL A 43 -7.88 19.72 -1.48
N SER A 44 -7.64 20.09 -2.74
CA SER A 44 -7.45 19.13 -3.83
C SER A 44 -5.98 18.82 -4.07
N GLY A 45 -5.69 17.58 -4.46
CA GLY A 45 -4.33 17.14 -4.77
C GLY A 45 -4.31 16.14 -5.91
N SER A 46 -3.42 16.37 -6.87
CA SER A 46 -3.25 15.49 -8.01
C SER A 46 -2.09 14.52 -7.82
N GLY A 47 -2.27 13.27 -8.26
CA GLY A 47 -1.29 12.21 -8.08
C GLY A 47 -1.59 10.99 -8.97
N PRO A 48 -0.69 10.01 -9.07
CA PRO A 48 -1.00 8.71 -9.69
C PRO A 48 -2.03 7.91 -8.88
N ASP A 49 -2.09 8.15 -7.57
CA ASP A 49 -3.03 7.58 -6.60
C ASP A 49 -3.29 8.58 -5.46
N ALA A 50 -4.32 8.33 -4.66
CA ALA A 50 -4.73 9.25 -3.59
C ALA A 50 -3.67 9.40 -2.48
N VAL A 51 -2.89 8.34 -2.21
CA VAL A 51 -1.86 8.33 -1.16
C VAL A 51 -0.70 9.26 -1.54
N THR A 52 -0.26 9.19 -2.80
CA THR A 52 0.79 10.03 -3.37
C THR A 52 0.33 11.48 -3.45
N ALA A 53 -0.91 11.72 -3.90
CA ALA A 53 -1.52 13.04 -3.92
C ALA A 53 -1.56 13.67 -2.52
N ALA A 54 -2.06 12.93 -1.52
CA ALA A 54 -2.10 13.38 -0.12
C ALA A 54 -0.70 13.68 0.42
N GLY A 55 0.29 12.83 0.15
CA GLY A 55 1.68 13.04 0.56
C GLY A 55 2.27 14.34 0.02
N SER A 56 2.00 14.65 -1.25
CA SER A 56 2.41 15.91 -1.89
C SER A 56 1.76 17.13 -1.22
N VAL A 57 0.43 17.08 -1.01
CA VAL A 57 -0.32 18.15 -0.34
C VAL A 57 0.19 18.38 1.08
N VAL A 58 0.39 17.30 1.85
CA VAL A 58 0.89 17.36 3.24
C VAL A 58 2.28 17.97 3.30
N ALA A 59 3.19 17.59 2.40
CA ALA A 59 4.54 18.14 2.35
C ALA A 59 4.53 19.65 2.05
N ARG A 60 3.72 20.09 1.08
CA ARG A 60 3.58 21.51 0.72
C ARG A 60 2.94 22.32 1.86
N ALA A 61 1.86 21.81 2.45
CA ALA A 61 1.16 22.47 3.55
C ALA A 61 2.08 22.67 4.78
N ARG A 62 2.91 21.66 5.11
CA ARG A 62 3.91 21.77 6.19
C ARG A 62 5.01 22.79 5.89
N ALA A 63 5.40 22.95 4.62
CA ALA A 63 6.39 23.95 4.22
C ALA A 63 5.84 25.37 4.31
N LEU A 64 4.56 25.57 3.95
CA LEU A 64 3.87 26.86 4.02
C LEU A 64 3.59 27.29 5.46
N VAL A 65 3.12 26.37 6.30
CA VAL A 65 2.76 26.66 7.69
C VAL A 65 3.42 25.64 8.63
N PRO A 66 4.69 25.84 9.03
CA PRO A 66 5.43 24.88 9.86
C PRO A 66 4.81 24.61 11.24
N GLY A 67 4.02 25.55 11.77
CA GLY A 67 3.30 25.40 13.04
C GLY A 67 2.03 24.54 12.94
N MET A 68 1.50 24.32 11.73
CA MET A 68 0.29 23.55 11.50
C MET A 68 0.59 22.05 11.53
N ARG A 69 -0.22 21.31 12.29
CA ARG A 69 -0.16 19.85 12.40
C ARG A 69 -1.36 19.24 11.70
N ILE A 70 -1.09 18.42 10.69
CA ILE A 70 -2.11 17.61 10.00
C ILE A 70 -2.26 16.29 10.77
N LEU A 71 -3.41 16.08 11.41
CA LEU A 71 -3.61 15.00 12.39
C LEU A 71 -4.13 13.71 11.76
N ARG A 72 -5.12 13.83 10.87
CA ARG A 72 -5.81 12.72 10.19
C ARG A 72 -6.64 13.24 9.04
N LEU A 73 -7.10 12.35 8.16
CA LEU A 73 -8.26 12.63 7.32
C LEU A 73 -9.53 12.70 8.16
N ASP A 74 -10.41 13.63 7.81
CA ASP A 74 -11.81 13.58 8.23
C ASP A 74 -12.53 12.54 7.37
N PRO A 75 -13.23 11.56 7.98
CA PRO A 75 -13.95 10.52 7.25
C PRO A 75 -15.19 11.04 6.49
N ASP A 76 -15.58 12.31 6.67
CA ASP A 76 -16.77 12.92 6.05
C ASP A 76 -18.03 12.07 6.27
N LEU A 77 -18.35 11.84 7.55
CA LEU A 77 -19.50 11.06 7.96
C LEU A 77 -20.80 11.83 7.68
N VAL A 78 -21.69 11.19 6.94
CA VAL A 78 -22.98 11.75 6.52
C VAL A 78 -24.14 10.93 7.07
N GLY A 79 -25.22 11.61 7.46
CA GLY A 79 -26.52 11.01 7.71
C GLY A 79 -27.49 11.18 6.54
N VAL A 80 -28.71 10.68 6.72
CA VAL A 80 -29.79 10.78 5.70
C VAL A 80 -30.06 12.23 5.30
N SER A 81 -29.98 13.17 6.25
CA SER A 81 -30.22 14.60 5.98
C SER A 81 -29.12 15.19 5.10
N ASP A 82 -27.86 14.88 5.40
CA ASP A 82 -26.71 15.42 4.67
C ASP A 82 -26.68 14.88 3.24
N ILE A 83 -26.96 13.58 3.06
CA ILE A 83 -27.07 12.96 1.73
C ILE A 83 -28.21 13.60 0.93
N ALA A 84 -29.37 13.82 1.55
CA ALA A 84 -30.52 14.46 0.91
C ALA A 84 -30.17 15.89 0.44
N GLU A 85 -29.49 16.66 1.28
CA GLU A 85 -29.04 18.01 0.97
C GLU A 85 -28.02 18.03 -0.17
N ARG A 86 -26.94 17.25 -0.07
CA ARG A 86 -25.87 17.18 -1.09
C ARG A 86 -26.38 16.70 -2.45
N THR A 87 -27.35 15.79 -2.48
CA THR A 87 -27.93 15.26 -3.73
C THR A 87 -29.13 16.05 -4.24
N GLY A 88 -29.60 17.08 -3.52
CA GLY A 88 -30.83 17.80 -3.84
C GLY A 88 -32.09 16.92 -3.83
N ARG A 89 -32.10 15.82 -3.06
CA ARG A 89 -33.22 14.87 -2.97
C ARG A 89 -33.93 14.98 -1.62
N SER A 90 -35.14 14.41 -1.53
CA SER A 90 -35.85 14.33 -0.26
C SER A 90 -35.25 13.25 0.64
N ARG A 91 -35.35 13.42 1.95
CA ARG A 91 -34.98 12.37 2.94
C ARG A 91 -35.71 11.05 2.66
N GLN A 92 -36.96 11.11 2.21
CA GLN A 92 -37.73 9.93 1.83
C GLN A 92 -37.08 9.16 0.67
N ASN A 93 -36.53 9.86 -0.33
CA ASN A 93 -35.80 9.20 -1.42
C ASN A 93 -34.54 8.49 -0.90
N VAL A 94 -33.76 9.15 -0.04
CA VAL A 94 -32.57 8.54 0.57
C VAL A 94 -32.94 7.31 1.41
N THR A 95 -34.01 7.39 2.20
CA THR A 95 -34.53 6.24 2.95
C THR A 95 -34.94 5.10 2.02
N GLN A 96 -35.56 5.39 0.87
CA GLN A 96 -35.89 4.36 -0.13
C GLN A 96 -34.65 3.68 -0.71
N TRP A 97 -33.56 4.44 -0.94
CA TRP A 97 -32.28 3.88 -1.37
C TRP A 97 -31.73 2.89 -0.33
N ILE A 98 -31.70 3.31 0.94
CA ILE A 98 -31.20 2.49 2.06
C ILE A 98 -32.01 1.18 2.20
N HIS A 99 -33.32 1.22 2.01
CA HIS A 99 -34.18 0.04 2.15
C HIS A 99 -34.22 -0.85 0.88
N GLY A 100 -33.44 -0.53 -0.15
CA GLY A 100 -33.41 -1.30 -1.40
C GLY A 100 -34.74 -1.29 -2.16
N GLN A 101 -35.59 -0.28 -1.92
CA GLN A 101 -36.95 -0.23 -2.49
C GLN A 101 -36.97 0.24 -3.96
N ARG A 102 -35.82 0.66 -4.51
CA ARG A 102 -35.62 0.87 -5.95
C ARG A 102 -34.77 -0.26 -6.51
N ARG A 103 -35.39 -1.04 -7.39
CA ARG A 103 -34.99 -2.33 -7.96
C ARG A 103 -33.71 -2.29 -8.84
N ASP A 104 -33.06 -3.45 -8.91
CA ASP A 104 -32.14 -3.97 -9.96
C ASP A 104 -30.67 -3.51 -9.99
N GLY A 105 -30.11 -2.99 -8.89
CA GLY A 105 -28.73 -2.47 -8.85
C GLY A 105 -27.87 -2.93 -7.67
N VAL A 106 -26.66 -2.36 -7.59
CA VAL A 106 -25.74 -2.50 -6.45
C VAL A 106 -26.45 -1.99 -5.18
N PRO A 107 -26.41 -2.73 -4.05
CA PRO A 107 -27.06 -2.29 -2.83
C PRO A 107 -26.46 -0.98 -2.31
N PHE A 108 -27.27 -0.16 -1.65
CA PHE A 108 -26.78 1.02 -0.95
C PHE A 108 -25.71 0.61 0.08
N PRO A 109 -24.64 1.42 0.27
CA PRO A 109 -23.56 1.06 1.18
C PRO A 109 -24.04 0.75 2.59
N ALA A 110 -23.36 -0.20 3.24
CA ALA A 110 -23.57 -0.48 4.65
C ALA A 110 -23.22 0.78 5.48
N PRO A 111 -23.95 1.05 6.58
CA PRO A 111 -23.62 2.15 7.46
C PRO A 111 -22.24 1.94 8.11
N GLU A 112 -21.48 3.02 8.25
CA GLU A 112 -20.20 3.02 8.97
C GLU A 112 -20.39 2.83 10.47
N GLY A 113 -21.52 3.29 10.99
CA GLY A 113 -21.85 3.13 12.39
C GLY A 113 -23.16 3.81 12.77
N THR A 114 -23.32 4.03 14.06
CA THR A 114 -24.48 4.70 14.65
C THR A 114 -24.02 5.83 15.56
N VAL A 115 -24.57 7.04 15.35
CA VAL A 115 -24.41 8.19 16.24
C VAL A 115 -25.72 8.40 16.97
N GLY A 116 -25.75 8.03 18.25
CA GLY A 116 -26.97 8.01 19.05
C GLY A 116 -27.97 6.98 18.52
N ARG A 117 -29.01 7.44 17.81
CA ARG A 117 -30.03 6.59 17.17
C ARG A 117 -30.00 6.64 15.64
N SER A 118 -29.11 7.43 15.07
CA SER A 118 -29.02 7.66 13.63
C SER A 118 -27.86 6.88 13.05
N LEU A 119 -28.11 6.17 11.95
CA LEU A 119 -27.03 5.57 11.15
C LEU A 119 -26.25 6.67 10.42
N VAL A 120 -24.96 6.43 10.24
CA VAL A 120 -24.05 7.30 9.47
C VAL A 120 -23.28 6.47 8.44
N TRP A 121 -22.89 7.11 7.35
CA TRP A 121 -22.15 6.51 6.24
C TRP A 121 -20.93 7.36 5.92
N LEU A 122 -19.93 6.75 5.29
CA LEU A 122 -18.84 7.51 4.66
C LEU A 122 -19.36 8.16 3.38
N TRP A 123 -19.14 9.47 3.21
CA TRP A 123 -19.53 10.13 1.96
C TRP A 123 -18.84 9.51 0.75
N SER A 124 -17.59 9.07 0.85
CA SER A 124 -16.86 8.39 -0.23
C SER A 124 -17.61 7.17 -0.77
N ASP A 125 -18.13 6.33 0.12
CA ASP A 125 -18.84 5.09 -0.25
C ASP A 125 -20.21 5.43 -0.85
N VAL A 126 -20.91 6.41 -0.27
CA VAL A 126 -22.20 6.90 -0.79
C VAL A 126 -22.02 7.53 -2.18
N ASN A 127 -21.00 8.37 -2.37
CA ASN A 127 -20.73 9.05 -3.64
C ASN A 127 -20.35 8.04 -4.74
N ALA A 128 -19.53 7.04 -4.41
CA ALA A 128 -19.21 5.95 -5.33
C ALA A 128 -20.47 5.16 -5.75
N TRP A 129 -21.41 4.92 -4.83
CA TRP A 129 -22.70 4.32 -5.16
C TRP A 129 -23.58 5.24 -6.01
N LEU A 130 -23.65 6.54 -5.67
CA LEU A 130 -24.41 7.55 -6.40
C LEU A 130 -23.95 7.70 -7.85
N ARG A 131 -22.65 7.50 -8.12
CA ARG A 131 -22.08 7.49 -9.47
C ARG A 131 -22.73 6.45 -10.37
N GLY A 132 -23.05 5.28 -9.82
CA GLY A 132 -23.77 4.22 -10.54
C GLY A 132 -25.17 4.62 -10.99
N ILE A 133 -25.76 5.65 -10.39
CA ILE A 133 -27.07 6.20 -10.74
C ILE A 133 -27.01 7.65 -11.26
N GLY A 134 -25.80 8.16 -11.55
CA GLY A 134 -25.56 9.49 -12.10
C GLY A 134 -25.93 10.66 -11.17
N LEU A 135 -25.75 10.48 -9.86
CA LEU A 135 -26.04 11.49 -8.83
C LEU A 135 -24.84 11.82 -7.93
N ASP A 136 -23.62 11.44 -8.32
CA ASP A 136 -22.40 11.81 -7.61
C ASP A 136 -22.03 13.27 -7.83
N ASP A 137 -21.09 13.76 -7.02
CA ASP A 137 -20.56 15.12 -7.12
C ASP A 137 -19.40 15.27 -8.11
N GLY A 138 -18.97 14.19 -8.77
CA GLY A 138 -17.88 14.19 -9.75
C GLY A 138 -16.48 14.27 -9.15
N GLU A 139 -16.35 14.34 -7.83
CA GLU A 139 -15.06 14.43 -7.14
C GLU A 139 -14.52 13.04 -6.78
N ASP A 140 -13.24 12.81 -7.07
CA ASP A 140 -12.54 11.62 -6.61
C ASP A 140 -12.05 11.80 -5.18
N ARG A 141 -12.25 10.77 -4.36
CA ARG A 141 -11.87 10.76 -2.95
C ARG A 141 -11.13 9.47 -2.63
N PRO A 142 -10.27 9.46 -1.60
CA PRO A 142 -9.59 8.24 -1.20
C PRO A 142 -10.59 7.14 -0.88
N THR A 143 -10.29 5.94 -1.37
CA THR A 143 -10.98 4.73 -0.91
C THR A 143 -10.69 4.48 0.57
N ARG A 144 -11.44 3.58 1.21
CA ARG A 144 -11.21 3.22 2.63
C ARG A 144 -9.78 2.74 2.90
N ASP A 145 -9.23 1.93 2.00
CA ASP A 145 -7.87 1.42 2.11
C ASP A 145 -6.86 2.58 1.98
N GLU A 146 -7.00 3.43 0.97
CA GLU A 146 -6.14 4.60 0.78
C GLU A 146 -6.25 5.60 1.95
N ALA A 147 -7.45 5.85 2.49
CA ALA A 147 -7.64 6.69 3.67
C ALA A 147 -6.92 6.11 4.91
N THR A 148 -6.89 4.78 5.06
CA THR A 148 -6.13 4.11 6.12
C THR A 148 -4.63 4.34 5.93
N GLU A 149 -4.13 4.21 4.70
CA GLU A 149 -2.73 4.44 4.36
C GLU A 149 -2.31 5.90 4.53
N ILE A 150 -3.16 6.86 4.16
CA ILE A 150 -2.92 8.29 4.36
C ILE A 150 -2.88 8.59 5.86
N ASN A 151 -3.82 8.06 6.65
CA ASN A 151 -3.80 8.23 8.10
C ASN A 151 -2.54 7.63 8.75
N TRP A 152 -2.03 6.51 8.22
CA TRP A 152 -0.75 5.95 8.61
C TRP A 152 0.40 6.90 8.28
N LEU A 153 0.47 7.39 7.03
CA LEU A 153 1.46 8.35 6.56
C LEU A 153 1.48 9.60 7.44
N LEU A 154 0.32 10.14 7.80
CA LEU A 154 0.22 11.34 8.65
C LEU A 154 0.80 11.13 10.04
N ARG A 155 0.58 9.94 10.64
CA ARG A 155 1.05 9.59 11.99
C ARG A 155 2.53 9.24 12.04
N HIS A 156 3.03 8.56 11.02
CA HIS A 156 4.38 7.98 11.02
C HIS A 156 5.39 8.74 10.13
N GLY A 157 4.91 9.65 9.28
CA GLY A 157 5.74 10.42 8.35
C GLY A 157 6.25 9.63 7.14
N VAL A 158 5.94 8.34 7.06
CA VAL A 158 6.30 7.45 5.95
C VAL A 158 5.09 6.61 5.53
N PRO A 159 4.91 6.33 4.22
CA PRO A 159 3.82 5.47 3.77
C PRO A 159 4.00 4.04 4.30
N PRO A 160 2.92 3.29 4.50
CA PRO A 160 3.03 1.89 4.88
C PRO A 160 3.70 1.10 3.75
N VAL A 161 4.56 0.15 4.12
CA VAL A 161 5.16 -0.78 3.14
C VAL A 161 4.23 -1.98 3.00
N HIS A 162 3.57 -2.07 1.85
CA HIS A 162 2.78 -3.25 1.51
C HIS A 162 3.68 -4.36 1.01
N VAL A 163 3.62 -5.50 1.71
CA VAL A 163 4.38 -6.69 1.36
C VAL A 163 3.41 -7.79 1.00
N ASN A 164 3.39 -8.16 -0.28
CA ASN A 164 2.77 -9.40 -0.72
C ASN A 164 3.77 -10.52 -0.41
N VAL A 165 3.44 -11.35 0.57
CA VAL A 165 4.22 -12.55 0.86
C VAL A 165 3.63 -13.68 0.03
N ASP A 166 4.38 -14.08 -0.99
CA ASP A 166 4.04 -15.22 -1.83
C ASP A 166 4.60 -16.50 -1.19
N VAL A 167 3.67 -17.36 -0.77
CA VAL A 167 3.92 -18.63 -0.09
C VAL A 167 3.10 -19.68 -0.84
N ASP A 168 3.73 -20.53 -1.66
CA ASP A 168 2.93 -21.48 -2.46
C ASP A 168 2.59 -22.79 -1.78
N PHE A 169 1.39 -23.26 -2.10
CA PHE A 169 0.76 -24.51 -1.70
C PHE A 169 0.16 -25.32 -2.90
N ASP A 170 0.97 -26.04 -3.68
CA ASP A 170 0.54 -27.29 -4.40
C ASP A 170 0.97 -28.66 -3.78
N VAL A 171 0.00 -29.35 -3.16
CA VAL A 171 0.09 -30.55 -2.29
C VAL A 171 1.25 -31.54 -2.55
N LEU A 172 2.37 -31.41 -1.83
CA LEU A 172 3.42 -32.45 -1.67
C LEU A 172 4.10 -32.34 -0.28
N PRO A 173 4.63 -33.44 0.31
CA PRO A 173 5.13 -33.48 1.70
C PRO A 173 6.43 -32.66 1.90
N GLY A 174 6.57 -31.98 3.05
CA GLY A 174 7.70 -31.07 3.39
C GLY A 174 7.32 -29.59 3.66
N ARG A 175 6.03 -29.29 3.90
CA ARG A 175 5.43 -27.94 3.81
C ARG A 175 5.22 -27.14 5.08
N GLU A 176 5.26 -27.78 6.25
CA GLU A 176 5.11 -27.06 7.53
C GLU A 176 6.22 -26.02 7.71
N ASP A 177 7.41 -26.31 7.17
CA ASP A 177 8.56 -25.42 7.26
C ASP A 177 8.36 -24.12 6.48
N THR A 178 7.87 -24.13 5.24
CA THR A 178 7.65 -22.88 4.47
C THR A 178 6.54 -22.02 5.08
N GLN A 179 5.48 -22.63 5.62
CA GLN A 179 4.44 -21.93 6.39
C GLN A 179 5.01 -21.25 7.63
N ARG A 180 5.78 -22.02 8.40
CA ARG A 180 6.45 -21.53 9.60
C ARG A 180 7.42 -20.41 9.26
N ILE A 181 8.21 -20.58 8.22
CA ILE A 181 9.16 -19.56 7.72
C ILE A 181 8.41 -18.32 7.27
N ALA A 182 7.31 -18.45 6.53
CA ALA A 182 6.50 -17.30 6.11
C ALA A 182 5.87 -16.57 7.29
N ALA A 183 5.32 -17.29 8.26
CA ALA A 183 4.78 -16.70 9.49
C ALA A 183 5.88 -15.96 10.28
N LEU A 184 7.05 -16.59 10.44
CA LEU A 184 8.21 -15.98 11.08
C LEU A 184 8.71 -14.76 10.31
N LEU A 185 8.77 -14.80 8.97
CA LEU A 185 9.15 -13.66 8.14
C LEU A 185 8.14 -12.52 8.21
N VAL A 186 6.83 -12.81 8.26
CA VAL A 186 5.79 -11.79 8.42
C VAL A 186 5.89 -11.15 9.81
N GLU A 187 6.06 -11.95 10.86
CA GLU A 187 6.28 -11.45 12.22
C GLU A 187 7.57 -10.62 12.29
N HIS A 188 8.63 -11.10 11.68
CA HIS A 188 9.92 -10.41 11.65
C HIS A 188 9.85 -9.10 10.84
N ALA A 189 9.18 -9.10 9.69
CA ALA A 189 8.97 -7.90 8.88
C ALA A 189 8.18 -6.83 9.64
N ARG A 190 7.22 -7.22 10.48
CA ARG A 190 6.47 -6.30 11.34
C ARG A 190 7.32 -5.69 12.46
N MET A 191 8.28 -6.45 12.99
CA MET A 191 9.03 -6.08 14.19
C MET A 191 10.43 -5.52 13.89
N THR A 192 10.94 -5.67 12.66
CA THR A 192 12.34 -5.37 12.34
C THR A 192 12.48 -4.29 11.27
N PRO A 193 13.02 -3.10 11.65
CA PRO A 193 13.23 -1.99 10.71
C PRO A 193 14.10 -2.35 9.51
N ARG A 194 15.12 -3.20 9.68
CA ARG A 194 16.08 -3.53 8.61
C ARG A 194 15.44 -4.17 7.38
N PHE A 195 14.47 -5.06 7.58
CA PHE A 195 13.79 -5.71 6.45
C PHE A 195 12.91 -4.71 5.69
N ILE A 196 12.20 -3.84 6.42
CA ILE A 196 11.42 -2.75 5.84
C ILE A 196 12.32 -1.76 5.11
N GLU A 197 13.43 -1.32 5.71
CA GLU A 197 14.44 -0.46 5.08
C GLU A 197 14.99 -1.07 3.80
N TYR A 198 15.25 -2.37 3.80
CA TYR A 198 15.69 -3.09 2.62
C TYR A 198 14.65 -3.02 1.50
N LEU A 199 13.37 -3.33 1.79
CA LEU A 199 12.28 -3.20 0.81
C LEU A 199 12.11 -1.75 0.31
N LEU A 200 12.33 -0.75 1.16
CA LEU A 200 12.28 0.66 0.79
C LEU A 200 13.42 1.06 -0.16
N ARG A 201 14.61 0.47 -0.01
CA ARG A 201 15.79 0.72 -0.86
C ARG A 201 15.72 0.04 -2.23
N HIS A 202 14.80 -0.90 -2.41
CA HIS A 202 14.65 -1.67 -3.65
C HIS A 202 13.29 -1.45 -4.32
N PRO A 203 12.98 -0.23 -4.82
CA PRO A 203 11.68 0.07 -5.41
C PRO A 203 11.37 -0.76 -6.67
N GLN A 204 12.38 -1.34 -7.33
CA GLN A 204 12.20 -2.20 -8.51
C GLN A 204 11.41 -3.50 -8.24
N VAL A 205 11.28 -3.90 -6.97
CA VAL A 205 10.50 -5.10 -6.59
C VAL A 205 9.00 -4.83 -6.41
N ARG A 206 8.60 -3.57 -6.55
CA ARG A 206 7.21 -3.15 -6.38
C ARG A 206 6.43 -3.39 -7.67
N ASP A 207 5.19 -3.85 -7.52
CA ASP A 207 4.25 -3.95 -8.62
C ASP A 207 3.67 -2.58 -9.00
N ALA A 208 2.81 -2.57 -10.03
CA ALA A 208 2.11 -1.35 -10.48
C ALA A 208 1.20 -0.73 -9.40
N ARG A 209 0.90 -1.46 -8.31
CA ARG A 209 0.13 -1.00 -7.14
C ARG A 209 1.05 -0.64 -5.96
N GLY A 210 2.36 -0.58 -6.17
CA GLY A 210 3.34 -0.25 -5.14
C GLY A 210 3.65 -1.37 -4.15
N ARG A 211 3.12 -2.59 -4.33
CA ARG A 211 3.31 -3.71 -3.40
C ARG A 211 4.60 -4.45 -3.69
N SER A 212 5.42 -4.64 -2.65
CA SER A 212 6.65 -5.42 -2.74
C SER A 212 6.33 -6.91 -2.71
N THR A 213 6.81 -7.69 -3.67
CA THR A 213 6.61 -9.15 -3.67
C THR A 213 7.79 -9.85 -3.02
N VAL A 214 7.53 -10.61 -1.95
CA VAL A 214 8.52 -11.43 -1.26
C VAL A 214 8.14 -12.91 -1.47
N VAL A 215 8.97 -13.64 -2.21
CA VAL A 215 8.85 -15.07 -2.45
C VAL A 215 9.56 -15.81 -1.31
N VAL A 216 8.80 -16.56 -0.52
CA VAL A 216 9.36 -17.33 0.61
C VAL A 216 9.69 -18.75 0.18
N CYS A 217 10.91 -19.18 0.43
CA CYS A 217 11.37 -20.54 0.09
C CYS A 217 11.91 -21.27 1.31
N SER A 218 11.66 -22.58 1.39
CA SER A 218 12.38 -23.44 2.34
C SER A 218 13.83 -23.63 1.88
N PRO A 219 14.82 -23.65 2.79
CA PRO A 219 16.22 -23.93 2.44
C PRO A 219 16.42 -25.26 1.71
N GLU A 220 15.57 -26.25 1.98
CA GLU A 220 15.67 -27.60 1.40
C GLU A 220 14.95 -27.72 0.04
N HIS A 221 14.24 -26.67 -0.39
CA HIS A 221 13.52 -26.69 -1.66
C HIS A 221 14.50 -26.69 -2.84
N LEU A 222 14.14 -27.33 -3.95
CA LEU A 222 14.98 -27.33 -5.14
C LEU A 222 15.07 -25.93 -5.75
N ALA A 223 16.29 -25.50 -6.08
CA ALA A 223 16.52 -24.21 -6.73
C ALA A 223 15.79 -24.13 -8.09
N ALA A 224 15.70 -25.26 -8.82
CA ALA A 224 14.98 -25.35 -10.09
C ALA A 224 13.53 -24.84 -10.02
N ASP A 225 12.81 -25.24 -8.97
CA ASP A 225 11.40 -24.90 -8.79
C ASP A 225 11.23 -23.41 -8.47
N VAL A 226 12.15 -22.86 -7.67
CA VAL A 226 12.17 -21.42 -7.36
C VAL A 226 12.45 -20.61 -8.63
N PHE A 227 13.43 -21.02 -9.44
CA PHE A 227 13.75 -20.35 -10.71
C PHE A 227 12.57 -20.40 -11.69
N ALA A 228 11.88 -21.53 -11.79
CA ALA A 228 10.69 -21.66 -12.62
C ALA A 228 9.58 -20.69 -12.18
N ARG A 229 9.40 -20.50 -10.87
CA ARG A 229 8.43 -19.55 -10.32
C ARG A 229 8.81 -18.09 -10.56
N LEU A 230 10.08 -17.75 -10.41
CA LEU A 230 10.58 -16.38 -10.64
C LEU A 230 10.27 -15.88 -12.07
N ARG A 231 10.23 -16.79 -13.06
CA ARG A 231 9.81 -16.47 -14.45
C ARG A 231 8.40 -15.89 -14.52
N ALA A 232 7.46 -16.40 -13.71
CA ALA A 232 6.05 -16.00 -13.78
C ALA A 232 5.83 -14.53 -13.39
N TYR A 233 6.75 -13.95 -12.62
CA TYR A 233 6.65 -12.57 -12.17
C TYR A 233 7.03 -11.54 -13.23
N GLY A 234 7.96 -11.88 -14.14
CA GLY A 234 8.42 -10.98 -15.20
C GLY A 234 9.07 -9.67 -14.70
N ARG A 235 9.46 -9.61 -13.41
CA ARG A 235 10.08 -8.46 -12.74
C ARG A 235 11.00 -8.93 -11.60
N PRO A 236 11.90 -8.07 -11.09
CA PRO A 236 12.64 -8.36 -9.87
C PRO A 236 11.69 -8.59 -8.69
N VAL A 237 11.98 -9.59 -7.86
CA VAL A 237 11.26 -9.88 -6.61
C VAL A 237 12.25 -10.16 -5.50
N VAL A 238 11.82 -10.05 -4.25
CA VAL A 238 12.68 -10.45 -3.11
C VAL A 238 12.49 -11.93 -2.86
N VAL A 239 13.57 -12.71 -2.94
CA VAL A 239 13.57 -14.10 -2.44
C VAL A 239 14.03 -14.07 -0.99
N ALA A 240 13.24 -14.66 -0.11
CA ALA A 240 13.55 -14.73 1.31
C ALA A 240 13.48 -16.17 1.83
N THR A 241 14.40 -16.52 2.73
CA THR A 241 14.38 -17.78 3.46
C THR A 241 14.89 -17.58 4.88
N ILE A 242 14.65 -18.57 5.75
CA ILE A 242 15.22 -18.61 7.09
C ILE A 242 16.07 -19.87 7.20
N THR A 243 17.35 -19.67 7.52
CA THR A 243 18.30 -20.75 7.87
C THR A 243 18.69 -20.61 9.35
N THR A 244 19.90 -20.14 9.65
CA THR A 244 20.32 -19.65 10.97
C THR A 244 19.91 -18.20 11.21
N GLY A 245 19.50 -17.51 10.13
CA GLY A 245 19.01 -16.16 10.12
C GLY A 245 18.07 -15.93 8.95
N VAL A 246 17.46 -14.74 8.92
CA VAL A 246 16.70 -14.28 7.76
C VAL A 246 17.70 -13.89 6.69
N PHE A 247 17.58 -14.54 5.53
CA PHE A 247 18.24 -14.17 4.30
C PHE A 247 17.19 -13.59 3.35
N ALA A 248 17.46 -12.43 2.77
CA ALA A 248 16.62 -11.86 1.72
C ALA A 248 17.47 -11.21 0.63
N GLN A 249 17.17 -11.49 -0.63
CA GLN A 249 17.89 -10.90 -1.76
C GLN A 249 16.94 -10.52 -2.90
N VAL A 250 17.19 -9.41 -3.58
CA VAL A 250 16.48 -9.10 -4.83
C VAL A 250 16.99 -10.01 -5.93
N ILE A 251 16.09 -10.80 -6.50
CA ILE A 251 16.36 -11.70 -7.61
C ILE A 251 15.54 -11.28 -8.83
N SER A 252 16.21 -11.21 -9.98
CA SER A 252 15.58 -10.96 -11.28
C SER A 252 15.81 -12.15 -12.20
N ALA A 253 14.74 -12.63 -12.83
CA ALA A 253 14.78 -13.71 -13.82
C ALA A 253 15.16 -13.19 -15.22
N SER A 254 16.14 -12.29 -15.30
CA SER A 254 16.60 -11.65 -16.52
C SER A 254 18.07 -11.99 -16.76
N ARG A 255 18.45 -12.39 -17.97
CA ARG A 255 19.85 -12.65 -18.32
C ARG A 255 20.56 -11.35 -18.71
N ARG A 256 21.76 -11.03 -18.18
CA ARG A 256 22.56 -9.94 -18.76
C ARG A 256 23.18 -10.41 -20.07
N PRO A 257 23.10 -9.62 -21.15
CA PRO A 257 23.80 -9.92 -22.38
C PRO A 257 25.31 -10.12 -22.13
N GLY A 258 25.86 -11.26 -22.55
CA GLY A 258 27.29 -11.57 -22.45
C GLY A 258 27.76 -12.09 -21.08
N SER A 259 26.85 -12.35 -20.13
CA SER A 259 27.20 -13.02 -18.87
C SER A 259 27.46 -14.52 -19.08
N THR A 260 28.31 -15.09 -18.23
CA THR A 260 28.45 -16.55 -18.08
C THR A 260 27.92 -16.90 -16.68
N PRO A 261 26.69 -17.41 -16.57
CA PRO A 261 26.11 -17.80 -15.30
C PRO A 261 26.90 -18.92 -14.62
N VAL A 262 26.86 -18.94 -13.30
CA VAL A 262 27.30 -20.06 -12.47
C VAL A 262 26.19 -21.10 -12.45
N GLU A 263 26.45 -22.25 -13.07
CA GLU A 263 25.47 -23.33 -13.14
C GLU A 263 25.37 -24.04 -11.78
N LEU A 264 24.14 -24.09 -11.25
CA LEU A 264 23.78 -24.88 -10.08
C LEU A 264 23.77 -26.36 -10.46
N PRO A 265 24.39 -27.25 -9.67
CA PRO A 265 24.37 -28.68 -9.95
C PRO A 265 22.93 -29.22 -9.93
N PRO A 266 22.63 -30.26 -10.72
CA PRO A 266 21.32 -30.91 -10.68
C PRO A 266 20.95 -31.34 -9.26
N GLY A 267 19.76 -30.97 -8.81
CA GLY A 267 19.30 -31.25 -7.44
C GLY A 267 19.77 -30.25 -6.38
N ALA A 268 20.46 -29.17 -6.76
CA ALA A 268 20.82 -28.10 -5.82
C ALA A 268 19.59 -27.53 -5.11
N THR A 269 19.72 -27.33 -3.81
CA THR A 269 18.70 -26.72 -2.95
C THR A 269 18.85 -25.19 -2.89
N VAL A 270 17.86 -24.51 -2.32
CA VAL A 270 17.92 -23.09 -2.00
C VAL A 270 19.10 -22.78 -1.07
N ARG A 271 19.42 -23.67 -0.12
CA ARG A 271 20.60 -23.53 0.74
C ARG A 271 21.89 -23.54 -0.07
N ASP A 272 22.02 -24.46 -1.02
CA ASP A 272 23.20 -24.54 -1.90
C ASP A 272 23.32 -23.28 -2.75
N TRP A 273 22.20 -22.80 -3.28
CA TRP A 273 22.14 -21.57 -4.05
C TRP A 273 22.56 -20.34 -3.24
N ILE A 274 22.06 -20.17 -2.01
CA ILE A 274 22.46 -19.09 -1.12
C ILE A 274 23.95 -19.17 -0.78
N GLY A 275 24.47 -20.38 -0.55
CA GLY A 275 25.90 -20.59 -0.36
C GLY A 275 26.72 -20.12 -1.56
N LEU A 276 26.25 -20.38 -2.78
CA LEU A 276 26.91 -19.91 -4.00
C LEU A 276 26.79 -18.40 -4.20
N ILE A 277 25.67 -17.78 -3.83
CA ILE A 277 25.51 -16.32 -3.82
C ILE A 277 26.57 -15.68 -2.91
N ALA A 278 26.77 -16.23 -1.70
CA ALA A 278 27.79 -15.70 -0.79
C ALA A 278 29.22 -15.79 -1.35
N LEU A 279 29.49 -16.82 -2.16
CA LEU A 279 30.79 -17.00 -2.84
C LEU A 279 30.93 -16.11 -4.08
N TYR A 280 29.81 -15.81 -4.75
CA TYR A 280 29.77 -15.13 -6.04
C TYR A 280 28.64 -14.07 -6.09
N PRO A 281 28.69 -13.01 -5.27
CA PRO A 281 27.56 -12.08 -5.09
C PRO A 281 27.18 -11.32 -6.35
N ASP A 282 28.15 -11.08 -7.26
CA ASP A 282 27.95 -10.33 -8.50
C ASP A 282 27.73 -11.23 -9.74
N ARG A 283 27.59 -12.55 -9.54
CA ARG A 283 27.38 -13.50 -10.63
C ARG A 283 25.90 -13.82 -10.83
N GLU A 284 25.58 -14.18 -12.07
CA GLU A 284 24.29 -14.79 -12.37
C GLU A 284 24.35 -16.29 -12.08
N PHE A 285 23.22 -16.88 -11.75
CA PHE A 285 23.10 -18.31 -11.52
C PHE A 285 22.14 -18.93 -12.53
N SER A 286 22.38 -20.16 -12.96
CA SER A 286 21.48 -20.91 -13.85
C SER A 286 21.21 -22.30 -13.28
N VAL A 287 20.10 -22.92 -13.67
CA VAL A 287 19.82 -24.32 -13.31
C VAL A 287 19.77 -25.15 -14.60
N GLY A 288 20.77 -26.00 -14.80
CA GLY A 288 20.91 -26.85 -15.98
C GLY A 288 21.15 -26.10 -17.30
N SER A 289 20.81 -26.75 -18.42
CA SER A 289 20.96 -26.23 -19.77
C SER A 289 19.94 -25.17 -20.19
N ASP A 290 19.08 -24.73 -19.26
CA ASP A 290 18.11 -23.67 -19.52
C ASP A 290 18.82 -22.32 -19.63
N ASP A 291 18.39 -21.48 -20.58
CA ASP A 291 18.95 -20.12 -20.83
C ASP A 291 18.68 -19.09 -19.70
N LEU A 292 18.33 -19.54 -18.48
CA LEU A 292 18.06 -18.68 -17.34
C LEU A 292 19.33 -18.22 -16.62
N GLY A 293 19.47 -16.91 -16.45
CA GLY A 293 20.31 -16.30 -15.41
C GLY A 293 19.41 -15.65 -14.36
N ALA A 294 19.45 -16.11 -13.11
CA ALA A 294 18.95 -15.35 -11.97
C ALA A 294 20.07 -14.44 -11.48
N ILE A 295 19.80 -13.15 -11.38
CA ILE A 295 20.77 -12.15 -10.95
C ILE A 295 20.38 -11.63 -9.58
N GLY A 296 21.34 -11.61 -8.65
CA GLY A 296 21.25 -10.79 -7.46
C GLY A 296 21.35 -9.31 -7.84
N GLU A 297 20.26 -8.55 -7.71
CA GLU A 297 20.26 -7.10 -8.03
C GLU A 297 20.66 -6.22 -6.83
N SER A 298 21.28 -6.80 -5.80
CA SER A 298 21.65 -6.12 -4.56
C SER A 298 22.43 -7.05 -3.63
N ASP A 299 23.14 -6.45 -2.68
CA ASP A 299 23.74 -7.18 -1.57
C ASP A 299 22.65 -7.90 -0.76
N PRO A 300 22.83 -9.20 -0.44
CA PRO A 300 21.88 -9.93 0.35
C PRO A 300 21.75 -9.34 1.76
N LEU A 301 20.51 -9.22 2.24
CA LEU A 301 20.21 -8.87 3.61
C LEU A 301 20.26 -10.12 4.49
N GLU A 302 21.24 -10.17 5.38
CA GLU A 302 21.42 -11.26 6.34
C GLU A 302 21.40 -10.75 7.78
N PHE A 303 20.59 -11.38 8.64
CA PHE A 303 20.69 -11.19 10.09
C PHE A 303 20.11 -12.38 10.86
N ALA A 304 20.59 -12.59 12.09
CA ALA A 304 20.18 -13.71 12.93
C ALA A 304 18.67 -13.68 13.26
N SER A 305 18.01 -14.84 13.17
CA SER A 305 16.66 -15.03 13.70
C SER A 305 16.80 -15.07 15.22
N ARG A 306 16.43 -14.00 15.91
CA ARG A 306 16.31 -14.05 17.38
C ARG A 306 15.17 -14.96 17.79
#